data_AF-A0A8B6C098-F1
#
_entry.id   AF-A0A8B6C098-F1
#
_cell.length_a   1.000
_cell.length_b   1.000
_cell.length_c   1.000
_cell.angle_alpha   90.00
_cell.angle_beta   90.00
_cell.angle_gamma   90.00
#
_symmetry.space_group_name_H-M   'P 1'
#
loop_
_entity.id
_entity.type
_entity.pdbx_description
1 polymer ?
#
loop_
_entity_poly.entity_id
_entity_poly.type
_entity_poly.pdbx_seq_one_letter_code
_entity_poly.pdbx_strand_id
1 'polypeptide(L)'
;MVGITFVKSDDCANISGNLTIMDDIKFLFIGESANMTCTMINKQTINNYSVENLNIRVNKCGEIKSMHRQIGQKNGSKEIHVRDLIEDLPCRDQILLDYVCQYDRKNSKLTLTENIHFLFIGESANMTCSIQKQSIQNFSAANFYVSVKRCGANHPLPKTLIETSDLMEMYVTDPIRDLHCEDQNQIKLEYKCVYETMNGSSCPVGETDLIYFDFPPSPVNKSFRCLAYNWSNMTCWFDLGVVYRGWNVPGYTKVDIKVKYGILGMTGKLEEQYIKRDGTCLKISIRNNKFMLINVQMDINITNEARKVSNISIFKFNPRDFVKPAPIENLKYIEKNSTAIKLEWYHSNSQMSKKFRIQYSSEYDPKGSWM
;
A
#
# COMPACT_ATOMS: atom_id res chain seq x y z
N MET A 1 20.19 -1.53 -24.72
CA MET A 1 19.55 -0.75 -25.80
C MET A 1 18.32 -0.09 -25.20
N VAL A 2 18.23 1.23 -25.27
CA VAL A 2 17.17 2.04 -24.64
C VAL A 2 16.28 2.61 -25.73
N GLY A 3 14.96 2.39 -25.64
CA GLY A 3 13.98 2.99 -26.55
C GLY A 3 13.58 4.38 -26.08
N ILE A 4 13.27 5.28 -27.00
CA ILE A 4 12.87 6.66 -26.68
C ILE A 4 11.45 6.90 -27.18
N THR A 5 10.59 7.42 -26.30
CA THR A 5 9.22 7.81 -26.62
C THR A 5 9.01 9.28 -26.31
N PHE A 6 8.32 9.97 -27.23
CA PHE A 6 8.08 11.39 -27.15
C PHE A 6 6.60 11.65 -26.90
N VAL A 7 6.31 12.42 -25.85
CA VAL A 7 4.97 12.86 -25.54
C VAL A 7 4.91 14.36 -25.77
N LYS A 8 4.09 14.78 -26.75
CA LYS A 8 3.82 16.19 -26.97
C LYS A 8 2.93 16.69 -25.84
N SER A 9 3.39 17.70 -25.11
CA SER A 9 2.59 18.41 -24.12
C SER A 9 1.74 19.45 -24.86
N ASP A 10 0.45 19.17 -25.02
CA ASP A 10 -0.52 20.19 -25.42
C ASP A 10 -0.84 21.04 -24.19
N ASP A 11 -0.32 22.27 -24.19
CA ASP A 11 -0.47 23.19 -23.07
C ASP A 11 -1.68 24.11 -23.28
N CYS A 12 -2.44 24.33 -22.22
CA CYS A 12 -3.67 25.13 -22.21
C CYS A 12 -3.50 26.62 -22.52
N ALA A 13 -2.28 27.08 -22.74
CA ALA A 13 -1.92 28.48 -22.95
C ALA A 13 -1.82 28.88 -24.43
N ASN A 14 -2.32 28.07 -25.38
CA ASN A 14 -1.96 28.19 -26.81
C ASN A 14 -0.45 28.10 -27.06
N ILE A 15 0.27 27.43 -26.15
CA ILE A 15 1.70 27.18 -26.24
C ILE A 15 1.87 25.72 -26.64
N SER A 16 2.45 25.50 -27.82
CA SER A 16 2.92 24.17 -28.22
C SER A 16 4.42 24.09 -27.99
N GLY A 17 4.84 23.15 -27.15
CA GLY A 17 6.24 22.77 -27.04
C GLY A 17 6.57 21.76 -28.15
N ASN A 18 7.55 22.08 -29.00
CA ASN A 18 8.15 21.11 -29.89
C ASN A 18 9.48 20.66 -29.27
N LEU A 19 9.56 19.37 -28.96
CA LEU A 19 10.82 18.73 -28.56
C LEU A 19 11.50 18.20 -29.82
N THR A 20 12.70 18.67 -30.10
CA THR A 20 13.56 18.19 -31.18
C THR A 20 14.83 17.58 -30.59
N ILE A 21 15.18 16.37 -31.00
CA ILE A 21 16.53 15.83 -30.76
C ILE A 21 17.40 16.33 -31.91
N MET A 22 18.62 16.78 -31.60
CA MET A 22 19.53 17.28 -32.64
C MET A 22 20.13 16.16 -33.50
N ASP A 23 19.95 14.90 -33.07
CA ASP A 23 20.48 13.69 -33.68
C ASP A 23 19.31 12.69 -33.92
N ASP A 24 19.25 12.05 -35.10
CA ASP A 24 18.23 11.05 -35.49
C ASP A 24 18.41 9.72 -34.73
N ILE A 25 18.35 9.77 -33.40
CA ILE A 25 18.69 8.64 -32.53
C ILE A 25 17.42 7.96 -32.05
N LYS A 26 17.18 6.74 -32.55
CA LYS A 26 16.11 5.84 -32.04
C LYS A 26 16.54 5.02 -30.83
N PHE A 27 17.85 4.86 -30.62
CA PHE A 27 18.43 4.04 -29.57
C PHE A 27 19.69 4.68 -29.01
N LEU A 28 19.80 4.76 -27.69
CA LEU A 28 21.02 5.21 -27.00
C LEU A 28 21.68 4.06 -26.25
N PHE A 29 23.00 4.11 -26.16
CA PHE A 29 23.84 3.24 -25.34
C PHE A 29 24.21 3.91 -24.01
N ILE A 30 24.50 3.10 -22.98
CA ILE A 30 24.99 3.59 -21.69
C ILE A 30 26.32 4.32 -21.93
N GLY A 31 26.44 5.52 -21.37
CA GLY A 31 27.58 6.42 -21.56
C GLY A 31 27.44 7.43 -22.70
N GLU A 32 26.42 7.30 -23.55
CA GLU A 32 26.11 8.32 -24.58
C GLU A 32 25.31 9.48 -23.99
N SER A 33 25.39 10.64 -24.65
CA SER A 33 24.61 11.81 -24.28
C SER A 33 23.53 12.13 -25.30
N ALA A 34 22.29 12.30 -24.85
CA ALA A 34 21.19 12.80 -25.67
C ALA A 34 21.13 14.33 -25.63
N ASN A 35 21.23 14.97 -26.79
CA ASN A 35 21.06 16.42 -26.92
C ASN A 35 19.65 16.75 -27.40
N MET A 36 18.89 17.41 -26.55
CA MET A 36 17.49 17.75 -26.79
C MET A 36 17.30 19.25 -26.75
N THR A 37 16.48 19.75 -27.66
CA THR A 37 16.01 21.13 -27.64
C THR A 37 14.50 21.11 -27.47
N CYS A 38 14.00 21.79 -26.45
CA CYS A 38 12.60 22.13 -26.42
C CYS A 38 12.40 23.57 -26.86
N THR A 39 11.64 23.75 -27.93
CA THR A 39 11.24 25.05 -28.46
C THR A 39 9.79 25.31 -28.10
N MET A 40 9.52 26.41 -27.41
CA MET A 40 8.15 26.91 -27.28
C MET A 40 7.76 27.69 -28.52
N ILE A 41 6.67 27.24 -29.15
CA ILE A 41 6.01 27.93 -30.24
C ILE A 41 4.68 28.42 -29.70
N ASN A 42 4.57 29.74 -29.50
CA ASN A 42 3.34 30.38 -29.02
C ASN A 42 2.57 30.97 -30.23
N LYS A 43 1.25 30.74 -30.28
CA LYS A 43 0.38 31.28 -31.34
C LYS A 43 -0.03 32.74 -31.12
N GLN A 44 0.15 33.34 -29.94
CA GLN A 44 -0.16 34.76 -29.68
C GLN A 44 0.82 35.44 -28.67
N THR A 45 1.49 36.50 -29.13
CA THR A 45 2.29 37.56 -28.46
C THR A 45 2.91 37.32 -27.05
N ILE A 46 4.24 37.49 -26.96
CA ILE A 46 5.18 36.81 -26.03
C ILE A 46 5.65 37.62 -24.81
N ASN A 47 5.07 38.78 -24.48
CA ASN A 47 5.78 39.68 -23.56
C ASN A 47 5.80 39.28 -22.06
N ASN A 48 5.01 38.29 -21.61
CA ASN A 48 4.84 38.03 -20.17
C ASN A 48 5.31 36.66 -19.63
N TYR A 49 5.82 35.74 -20.45
CA TYR A 49 6.22 34.40 -19.97
C TYR A 49 7.72 34.30 -19.70
N SER A 50 8.15 33.91 -18.48
CA SER A 50 9.57 33.68 -18.17
C SER A 50 10.08 32.37 -18.77
N VAL A 51 11.32 32.36 -19.28
CA VAL A 51 11.99 31.15 -19.80
C VAL A 51 12.35 30.19 -18.66
N GLU A 52 12.54 30.70 -17.45
CA GLU A 52 12.92 29.93 -16.25
C GLU A 52 11.89 28.86 -15.86
N ASN A 53 10.68 28.97 -16.41
CA ASN A 53 9.56 28.07 -16.16
C ASN A 53 9.49 26.92 -17.17
N LEU A 54 10.23 26.95 -18.28
CA LEU A 54 10.25 25.83 -19.23
C LEU A 54 11.15 24.71 -18.69
N ASN A 55 10.65 23.47 -18.64
CA ASN A 55 11.35 22.30 -18.12
C ASN A 55 11.29 21.12 -19.09
N ILE A 56 12.36 20.31 -19.14
CA ILE A 56 12.34 19.00 -19.78
C ILE A 56 12.43 17.98 -18.66
N ARG A 57 11.37 17.18 -18.52
CA ARG A 57 11.28 16.10 -17.54
C ARG A 57 11.63 14.79 -18.24
N VAL A 58 12.45 13.97 -17.58
CA VAL A 58 12.74 12.61 -18.01
C VAL A 58 12.18 11.65 -17.00
N ASN A 59 11.37 10.71 -17.46
CA ASN A 59 10.99 9.57 -16.65
C ASN A 59 12.05 8.47 -16.82
N LYS A 60 12.89 8.27 -15.80
CA LYS A 60 13.86 7.18 -15.75
C LYS A 60 13.37 6.17 -14.72
N CYS A 61 12.84 5.04 -15.16
CA CYS A 61 12.35 3.97 -14.28
C CYS A 61 11.28 4.40 -13.24
N GLY A 62 10.40 5.33 -13.60
CA GLY A 62 9.38 5.85 -12.67
C GLY A 62 9.86 7.02 -11.80
N GLU A 63 11.14 7.40 -11.87
CA GLU A 63 11.66 8.62 -11.26
C GLU A 63 11.71 9.76 -12.27
N ILE A 64 11.11 10.89 -11.92
CA ILE A 64 11.14 12.11 -12.74
C ILE A 64 12.34 12.94 -12.32
N LYS A 65 13.32 13.11 -13.22
CA LYS A 65 14.47 13.99 -12.98
C LYS A 65 14.38 15.25 -13.83
N SER A 66 14.61 16.41 -13.20
CA SER A 66 14.82 17.68 -13.90
C SER A 66 16.28 17.78 -14.33
N MET A 67 16.51 18.10 -15.59
CA MET A 67 17.85 18.11 -16.18
C MET A 67 18.52 19.49 -16.13
N HIS A 68 19.84 19.51 -16.33
CA HIS A 68 20.64 20.72 -16.47
C HIS A 68 20.31 21.46 -17.77
N ARG A 69 20.13 22.78 -17.69
CA ARG A 69 19.55 23.59 -18.76
C ARG A 69 20.50 24.68 -19.24
N GLN A 70 20.62 24.84 -20.55
CA GLN A 70 21.10 26.08 -21.17
C GLN A 70 19.94 26.77 -21.88
N ILE A 71 19.76 28.06 -21.59
CA ILE A 71 18.66 28.86 -22.10
C ILE A 71 19.13 29.64 -23.33
N GLY A 72 18.42 29.49 -24.45
CA GLY A 72 18.63 30.24 -25.68
C GLY A 72 17.38 31.01 -26.09
N GLN A 73 17.55 32.14 -26.79
CA GLN A 73 16.46 32.89 -27.40
C GLN A 73 16.79 33.12 -28.87
N LYS A 74 15.92 32.70 -29.78
CA LYS A 74 16.13 32.80 -31.23
C LYS A 74 14.84 33.21 -31.92
N ASN A 75 14.85 34.28 -32.73
CA ASN A 75 13.72 34.69 -33.58
C ASN A 75 12.33 34.70 -32.90
N GLY A 76 12.25 35.19 -31.66
CA GLY A 76 10.98 35.25 -30.93
C GLY A 76 10.50 33.93 -30.31
N SER A 77 11.13 32.79 -30.59
CA SER A 77 10.94 31.55 -29.83
C SER A 77 11.90 31.51 -28.63
N LYS A 78 11.46 30.84 -27.57
CA LYS A 78 12.25 30.56 -26.36
C LYS A 78 12.63 29.09 -26.42
N GLU A 79 13.93 28.81 -26.32
CA GLU A 79 14.49 27.46 -26.46
C GLU A 79 15.24 27.07 -25.20
N ILE A 80 15.12 25.81 -24.81
CA ILE A 80 15.98 25.22 -23.81
C ILE A 80 16.68 24.03 -24.42
N HIS A 81 18.01 24.06 -24.33
CA HIS A 81 18.88 22.97 -24.68
C HIS A 81 19.22 22.18 -23.42
N VAL A 82 19.06 20.87 -23.51
CA VAL A 82 19.32 19.95 -22.42
C VAL A 82 20.18 18.82 -22.93
N ARG A 83 21.19 18.47 -22.13
CA ARG A 83 22.05 17.32 -22.36
C ARG A 83 21.83 16.30 -21.26
N ASP A 84 21.38 15.11 -21.62
CA ASP A 84 21.20 13.99 -20.71
C ASP A 84 22.32 12.97 -20.89
N LEU A 85 23.03 12.60 -19.82
CA LEU A 85 23.97 11.48 -19.87
C LEU A 85 23.24 10.20 -19.46
N ILE A 86 23.28 9.17 -20.31
CA ILE A 86 22.64 7.89 -20.03
C ILE A 86 23.56 7.08 -19.10
N GLU A 87 23.32 7.20 -17.80
CA GLU A 87 24.03 6.45 -16.76
C GLU A 87 23.47 5.04 -16.59
N ASP A 88 24.20 4.17 -15.88
CA ASP A 88 23.77 2.82 -15.55
C ASP A 88 22.50 2.87 -14.67
N LEU A 89 21.38 2.41 -15.22
CA LEU A 89 20.07 2.47 -14.57
C LEU A 89 19.78 1.13 -13.88
N PRO A 90 19.22 1.12 -12.66
CA PRO A 90 19.02 -0.09 -11.85
C PRO A 90 17.99 -1.10 -12.41
N CYS A 91 17.40 -0.83 -13.57
CA CYS A 91 16.29 -1.57 -14.17
C CYS A 91 16.83 -2.47 -15.29
N ARG A 92 16.77 -3.80 -15.09
CA ARG A 92 17.56 -4.76 -15.89
C ARG A 92 17.00 -5.15 -17.25
N ASP A 93 15.78 -4.74 -17.61
CA ASP A 93 15.15 -5.10 -18.88
C ASP A 93 14.75 -3.84 -19.66
N GLN A 94 14.95 -3.87 -20.99
CA GLN A 94 14.73 -2.78 -21.97
C GLN A 94 14.05 -1.52 -21.44
N ILE A 95 14.83 -0.44 -21.31
CA ILE A 95 14.36 0.82 -20.74
C ILE A 95 13.73 1.66 -21.86
N LEU A 96 12.50 2.09 -21.65
CA LEU A 96 11.89 3.19 -22.40
C LEU A 96 12.11 4.48 -21.59
N LEU A 97 12.76 5.46 -22.21
CA LEU A 97 12.92 6.81 -21.65
C LEU A 97 11.87 7.72 -22.27
N ASP A 98 10.94 8.19 -21.44
CA ASP A 98 9.96 9.20 -21.84
C ASP A 98 10.54 10.59 -21.58
N TYR A 99 10.74 11.35 -22.65
CA TYR A 99 11.09 12.77 -22.57
C TYR A 99 9.85 13.62 -22.82
N VAL A 100 9.53 14.48 -21.85
CA VAL A 100 8.39 15.40 -21.94
C VAL A 100 8.91 16.81 -21.79
N CYS A 101 8.68 17.64 -22.80
CA CYS A 101 8.84 19.08 -22.62
C CYS A 101 7.57 19.66 -22.01
N GLN A 102 7.70 20.29 -20.85
CA GLN A 102 6.60 20.83 -20.08
C GLN A 102 6.92 22.24 -19.60
N TYR A 103 5.97 23.16 -19.74
CA TYR A 103 6.08 24.47 -19.11
C TYR A 103 5.57 24.37 -17.66
N ASP A 104 6.49 24.44 -16.70
CA ASP A 104 6.16 24.41 -15.28
C ASP A 104 5.62 25.80 -14.88
N ARG A 105 4.30 25.93 -14.76
CA ARG A 105 3.71 27.11 -14.13
C ARG A 105 4.10 27.10 -12.65
N LYS A 106 5.17 27.80 -12.27
CA LYS A 106 5.50 28.10 -10.86
C LYS A 106 4.39 28.86 -10.10
N ASN A 107 3.29 29.21 -10.75
CA ASN A 107 2.29 30.16 -10.28
C ASN A 107 0.98 29.50 -9.81
N SER A 108 0.91 28.18 -9.80
CA SER A 108 -0.22 27.44 -9.24
C SER A 108 0.28 26.21 -8.50
N LYS A 109 -0.17 26.06 -7.26
CA LYS A 109 0.32 25.02 -6.35
C LYS A 109 -0.85 24.29 -5.73
N LEU A 110 -0.85 22.97 -5.87
CA LEU A 110 -1.65 22.12 -5.01
C LEU A 110 -0.77 21.75 -3.83
N THR A 111 -1.15 22.19 -2.64
CA THR A 111 -0.40 21.90 -1.42
C THR A 111 -1.29 21.06 -0.51
N LEU A 112 -0.78 19.93 -0.05
CA LEU A 112 -1.41 19.21 1.05
C LEU A 112 -1.29 20.09 2.30
N THR A 113 -2.39 20.22 3.05
CA THR A 113 -2.42 21.08 4.25
C THR A 113 -1.44 20.58 5.32
N GLU A 114 -1.18 19.28 5.30
CA GLU A 114 -0.17 18.59 6.09
C GLU A 114 0.69 17.77 5.13
N ASN A 115 2.02 17.76 5.27
CA ASN A 115 2.93 16.95 4.44
C ASN A 115 2.78 15.46 4.76
N ILE A 116 1.63 14.89 4.38
CA ILE A 116 1.24 13.52 4.66
C ILE A 116 1.26 12.74 3.35
N HIS A 117 2.29 11.90 3.22
CA HIS A 117 2.38 10.92 2.15
C HIS A 117 1.66 9.60 2.49
N PHE A 118 1.06 9.50 3.69
CA PHE A 118 0.39 8.30 4.16
C PHE A 118 -0.84 8.60 5.04
N LEU A 119 -2.01 8.12 4.62
CA LEU A 119 -3.28 8.27 5.34
C LEU A 119 -3.86 6.91 5.75
N PHE A 120 -4.63 6.89 6.83
CA PHE A 120 -5.45 5.73 7.15
C PHE A 120 -6.82 5.78 6.46
N ILE A 121 -7.37 4.62 6.13
CA ILE A 121 -8.78 4.51 5.72
C ILE A 121 -9.66 5.03 6.86
N GLY A 122 -10.55 5.98 6.54
CA GLY A 122 -11.36 6.73 7.49
C GLY A 122 -10.82 8.13 7.81
N GLU A 123 -9.55 8.42 7.54
CA GLU A 123 -9.02 9.81 7.58
C GLU A 123 -9.47 10.59 6.34
N SER A 124 -9.28 11.91 6.31
CA SER A 124 -9.55 12.75 5.13
C SER A 124 -8.27 13.36 4.60
N ALA A 125 -8.11 13.34 3.27
CA ALA A 125 -7.08 14.11 2.61
C ALA A 125 -7.52 15.58 2.52
N ASN A 126 -6.86 16.44 3.27
CA ASN A 126 -7.11 17.88 3.27
C ASN A 126 -6.07 18.59 2.41
N MET A 127 -6.51 19.25 1.34
CA MET A 127 -5.64 19.93 0.39
C MET A 127 -6.12 21.34 0.10
N THR A 128 -5.18 22.20 -0.24
CA THR A 128 -5.47 23.54 -0.76
C THR A 128 -4.91 23.66 -2.16
N CYS A 129 -5.78 23.96 -3.13
CA CYS A 129 -5.38 24.39 -4.47
C CYS A 129 -5.40 25.91 -4.52
N SER A 130 -4.26 26.54 -4.79
CA SER A 130 -4.17 28.00 -4.94
C SER A 130 -3.64 28.40 -6.31
N ILE A 131 -4.18 29.50 -6.83
CA ILE A 131 -3.91 29.99 -8.18
C ILE A 131 -3.56 31.45 -8.09
N GLN A 132 -2.40 31.81 -8.64
CA GLN A 132 -2.04 33.22 -8.69
C GLN A 132 -2.93 33.97 -9.67
N LYS A 133 -3.49 35.08 -9.19
CA LYS A 133 -4.41 36.02 -9.86
C LYS A 133 -3.97 36.51 -11.24
N GLN A 134 -2.68 36.44 -11.55
CA GLN A 134 -2.11 36.86 -12.83
C GLN A 134 -2.30 35.82 -13.95
N SER A 135 -2.71 34.59 -13.63
CA SER A 135 -2.64 33.45 -14.54
C SER A 135 -3.92 33.17 -15.33
N ILE A 136 -5.06 33.79 -14.94
CA ILE A 136 -6.37 33.51 -15.51
C ILE A 136 -7.14 34.82 -15.70
N GLN A 137 -7.22 35.29 -16.95
CA GLN A 137 -8.20 36.31 -17.33
C GLN A 137 -9.58 35.63 -17.33
N ASN A 138 -10.55 36.17 -16.57
CA ASN A 138 -11.89 35.60 -16.36
C ASN A 138 -11.95 34.34 -15.47
N PHE A 139 -11.37 34.43 -14.28
CA PHE A 139 -11.52 33.40 -13.25
C PHE A 139 -12.99 33.21 -12.85
N SER A 140 -13.46 31.96 -12.88
CA SER A 140 -14.72 31.54 -12.27
C SER A 140 -14.45 30.30 -11.42
N ALA A 141 -14.80 30.36 -10.14
CA ALA A 141 -14.71 29.22 -9.23
C ALA A 141 -15.54 28.02 -9.72
N ALA A 142 -16.60 28.27 -10.51
CA ALA A 142 -17.47 27.22 -11.04
C ALA A 142 -16.78 26.29 -12.06
N ASN A 143 -15.72 26.81 -12.72
CA ASN A 143 -14.93 26.12 -13.74
C ASN A 143 -13.77 25.32 -13.13
N PHE A 144 -13.66 25.32 -11.80
CA PHE A 144 -12.69 24.50 -11.11
C PHE A 144 -13.30 23.19 -10.65
N TYR A 145 -12.49 22.15 -10.77
CA TYR A 145 -12.74 20.89 -10.13
C TYR A 145 -11.43 20.24 -9.74
N VAL A 146 -11.53 19.30 -8.82
CA VAL A 146 -10.42 18.45 -8.44
C VAL A 146 -10.73 17.05 -8.91
N SER A 147 -9.75 16.41 -9.53
CA SER A 147 -9.82 15.00 -9.89
C SER A 147 -8.84 14.22 -9.04
N VAL A 148 -9.22 12.99 -8.71
CA VAL A 148 -8.39 12.07 -7.96
C VAL A 148 -8.22 10.80 -8.78
N LYS A 149 -6.98 10.37 -8.94
CA LYS A 149 -6.67 9.07 -9.54
C LYS A 149 -6.78 8.00 -8.46
N ARG A 150 -7.73 7.08 -8.62
CA ARG A 150 -8.00 5.95 -7.72
C ARG A 150 -7.99 4.68 -8.54
N CYS A 151 -7.27 3.65 -8.10
CA CYS A 151 -7.20 2.38 -8.82
C CYS A 151 -6.91 2.56 -10.33
N GLY A 152 -5.97 3.46 -10.67
CA GLY A 152 -5.59 3.72 -12.06
C GLY A 152 -6.52 4.64 -12.87
N ALA A 153 -7.74 4.91 -12.40
CA ALA A 153 -8.72 5.74 -13.09
C ALA A 153 -8.86 7.13 -12.45
N ASN A 154 -9.05 8.16 -13.29
CA ASN A 154 -9.32 9.52 -12.82
C ASN A 154 -10.82 9.68 -12.53
N HIS A 155 -11.14 10.15 -11.34
CA HIS A 155 -12.50 10.46 -10.93
C HIS A 155 -12.60 11.93 -10.51
N PRO A 156 -13.54 12.72 -11.06
CA PRO A 156 -13.80 14.06 -10.54
C PRO A 156 -14.36 13.94 -9.12
N LEU A 157 -13.85 14.75 -8.20
CA LEU A 157 -14.37 14.86 -6.85
C LEU A 157 -15.71 15.60 -6.87
N PRO A 158 -16.70 15.16 -6.06
CA PRO A 158 -17.95 15.90 -5.88
C PRO A 158 -17.68 17.32 -5.38
N LYS A 159 -18.39 18.31 -5.93
CA LYS A 159 -18.29 19.72 -5.49
C LYS A 159 -18.63 19.91 -4.00
N THR A 160 -19.39 19.00 -3.40
CA THR A 160 -19.69 19.03 -1.95
C THR A 160 -18.47 18.80 -1.06
N LEU A 161 -17.36 18.31 -1.62
CA LEU A 161 -16.09 18.10 -0.91
C LEU A 161 -15.09 19.24 -1.19
N ILE A 162 -15.52 20.28 -1.89
CA ILE A 162 -14.69 21.39 -2.34
C ILE A 162 -15.32 22.69 -1.84
N GLU A 163 -14.60 23.40 -0.99
CA GLU A 163 -14.96 24.73 -0.54
C GLU A 163 -14.13 25.76 -1.29
N THR A 164 -14.79 26.66 -2.01
CA THR A 164 -14.14 27.74 -2.75
C THR A 164 -14.08 28.99 -1.89
N SER A 165 -12.89 29.55 -1.72
CA SER A 165 -12.68 30.87 -1.12
C SER A 165 -12.69 31.96 -2.19
N ASP A 166 -13.10 33.17 -1.80
CA ASP A 166 -13.10 34.37 -2.64
C ASP A 166 -11.68 34.76 -3.16
N LEU A 167 -10.63 34.14 -2.61
CA LEU A 167 -9.22 34.46 -2.87
C LEU A 167 -8.53 33.57 -3.93
N MET A 168 -9.28 32.92 -4.84
CA MET A 168 -8.73 31.93 -5.80
C MET A 168 -8.07 30.72 -5.12
N GLU A 169 -8.60 30.36 -3.96
CA GLU A 169 -8.20 29.16 -3.22
C GLU A 169 -9.37 28.20 -3.14
N MET A 170 -9.05 26.90 -3.21
CA MET A 170 -10.01 25.84 -2.96
C MET A 170 -9.48 24.93 -1.88
N TYR A 171 -10.32 24.67 -0.89
CA TYR A 171 -10.09 23.70 0.15
C TYR A 171 -10.82 22.41 -0.22
N VAL A 172 -10.10 21.30 -0.20
CA VAL A 172 -10.60 19.99 -0.59
C VAL A 172 -10.50 19.09 0.63
N THR A 173 -11.61 18.45 0.98
CA THR A 173 -11.66 17.45 2.05
C THR A 173 -12.22 16.16 1.48
N ASP A 174 -11.31 15.24 1.12
CA ASP A 174 -11.69 13.95 0.54
C ASP A 174 -11.55 12.83 1.58
N PRO A 175 -12.66 12.25 2.09
CA PRO A 175 -12.60 11.16 3.04
C PRO A 175 -12.09 9.89 2.36
N ILE A 176 -11.00 9.33 2.87
CA ILE A 176 -10.38 8.11 2.36
C ILE A 176 -11.27 6.92 2.72
N ARG A 177 -11.84 6.29 1.69
CA ARG A 177 -12.68 5.11 1.83
C ARG A 177 -11.93 3.85 1.44
N ASP A 178 -12.42 2.70 1.88
CA ASP A 178 -11.92 1.43 1.37
C ASP A 178 -12.27 1.31 -0.12
N LEU A 179 -11.22 1.37 -0.96
CA LEU A 179 -11.33 1.21 -2.39
C LEU A 179 -10.99 -0.24 -2.76
N HIS A 180 -11.91 -0.91 -3.44
CA HIS A 180 -11.65 -2.21 -4.04
C HIS A 180 -10.89 -2.02 -5.36
N CYS A 181 -9.56 -1.96 -5.29
CA CYS A 181 -8.70 -2.01 -6.46
C CYS A 181 -8.35 -3.48 -6.78
N GLU A 182 -8.49 -3.90 -8.04
CA GLU A 182 -8.09 -5.25 -8.47
C GLU A 182 -6.58 -5.49 -8.33
N ASP A 183 -5.79 -4.44 -8.57
CA ASP A 183 -4.33 -4.47 -8.45
C ASP A 183 -3.88 -3.89 -7.11
N GLN A 184 -3.21 -4.72 -6.30
CA GLN A 184 -2.64 -4.34 -5.01
C GLN A 184 -1.53 -3.29 -5.12
N ASN A 185 -0.95 -3.06 -6.31
CA ASN A 185 0.02 -1.98 -6.53
C ASN A 185 -0.62 -0.59 -6.70
N GLN A 186 -1.95 -0.51 -6.67
CA GLN A 186 -2.70 0.74 -6.91
C GLN A 186 -3.26 1.39 -5.64
N ILE A 187 -2.69 1.09 -4.47
CA ILE A 187 -3.06 1.71 -3.19
C ILE A 187 -2.38 3.08 -3.04
N LYS A 188 -2.59 3.93 -4.05
CA LYS A 188 -2.05 5.27 -4.14
C LYS A 188 -3.10 6.21 -4.71
N LEU A 189 -3.07 7.43 -4.22
CA LEU A 189 -3.92 8.52 -4.63
C LEU A 189 -3.04 9.60 -5.23
N GLU A 190 -3.50 10.18 -6.32
CA GLU A 190 -2.88 11.31 -7.00
C GLU A 190 -3.98 12.33 -7.26
N TYR A 191 -3.89 13.49 -6.62
CA TYR A 191 -4.88 14.54 -6.78
C TYR A 191 -4.37 15.54 -7.82
N LYS A 192 -5.27 15.97 -8.70
CA LYS A 192 -5.01 16.99 -9.71
C LYS A 192 -6.09 18.05 -9.62
N CYS A 193 -5.67 19.28 -9.39
CA CYS A 193 -6.52 20.45 -9.50
C CYS A 193 -6.61 20.84 -10.98
N VAL A 194 -7.82 20.99 -11.51
CA VAL A 194 -8.06 21.22 -12.93
C VAL A 194 -8.97 22.43 -13.13
N TYR A 195 -8.61 23.26 -14.10
CA TYR A 195 -9.40 24.39 -14.57
C TYR A 195 -9.98 24.10 -15.94
N GLU A 196 -11.28 24.24 -16.10
CA GLU A 196 -11.95 24.14 -17.39
C GLU A 196 -12.08 25.53 -18.04
N THR A 197 -11.52 25.70 -19.23
CA THR A 197 -11.66 26.96 -19.97
C THR A 197 -13.08 27.11 -20.52
N MET A 198 -13.48 28.32 -20.89
CA MET A 198 -14.79 28.56 -21.53
C MET A 198 -14.96 27.78 -22.86
N ASN A 199 -13.86 27.32 -23.45
CA ASN A 199 -13.87 26.52 -24.68
C ASN A 199 -14.01 25.01 -24.40
N GLY A 200 -14.19 24.61 -23.14
CA GLY A 200 -14.29 23.20 -22.72
C GLY A 200 -12.95 22.47 -22.61
N SER A 201 -11.82 23.17 -22.67
CA SER A 201 -10.50 22.54 -22.51
C SER A 201 -10.12 22.45 -21.03
N SER A 202 -9.74 21.26 -20.57
CA SER A 202 -9.30 21.03 -19.19
C SER A 202 -7.79 21.28 -19.02
N CYS A 203 -7.42 22.01 -17.97
CA CYS A 203 -6.06 22.48 -17.73
C CYS A 203 -5.58 22.11 -16.33
N PRO A 204 -4.56 21.25 -16.18
CA PRO A 204 -4.02 20.94 -14.87
C PRO A 204 -3.34 22.18 -14.28
N VAL A 205 -3.69 22.49 -13.04
CA VAL A 205 -3.25 23.67 -12.29
C VAL A 205 -2.25 23.29 -11.21
N GLY A 206 -2.40 22.10 -10.64
CA GLY A 206 -1.45 21.54 -9.68
C GLY A 206 -1.74 20.08 -9.43
N GLU A 207 -0.72 19.34 -9.03
CA GLU A 207 -0.81 17.91 -8.74
C GLU A 207 -0.11 17.63 -7.40
N THR A 208 -0.62 16.67 -6.63
CA THR A 208 0.05 16.23 -5.40
C THR A 208 1.11 15.19 -5.72
N ASP A 209 2.06 15.03 -4.79
CA ASP A 209 2.82 13.79 -4.71
C ASP A 209 1.88 12.58 -4.48
N LEU A 210 2.41 11.39 -4.69
CA LEU A 210 1.68 10.15 -4.42
C LEU A 210 1.36 10.03 -2.93
N ILE A 211 0.08 9.79 -2.62
CA ILE A 211 -0.40 9.56 -1.27
C ILE A 211 -0.79 8.10 -1.12
N TYR A 212 -0.14 7.40 -0.20
CA TYR A 212 -0.46 6.01 0.11
C TYR A 212 -1.52 5.95 1.21
N PHE A 213 -2.26 4.84 1.26
CA PHE A 213 -3.21 4.62 2.34
C PHE A 213 -3.31 3.14 2.72
N ASP A 214 -3.70 2.87 3.96
CA ASP A 214 -3.99 1.50 4.42
C ASP A 214 -4.95 1.54 5.62
N PHE A 215 -5.35 0.37 6.12
CA PHE A 215 -6.08 0.30 7.38
C PHE A 215 -5.18 0.69 8.56
N PRO A 216 -5.73 1.31 9.62
CA PRO A 216 -5.00 1.49 10.86
C PRO A 216 -4.71 0.13 11.53
N PRO A 217 -3.62 0.03 12.32
CA PRO A 217 -3.37 -1.13 13.17
C PRO A 217 -4.58 -1.44 14.05
N SER A 218 -5.19 -2.58 13.81
CA SER A 218 -6.45 -2.99 14.44
C SER A 218 -6.21 -4.11 15.45
N PRO A 219 -6.90 -4.10 16.59
CA PRO A 219 -6.72 -5.12 17.60
C PRO A 219 -7.31 -6.46 17.15
N VAL A 220 -6.60 -7.55 17.43
CA VAL A 220 -7.06 -8.92 17.25
C VAL A 220 -7.99 -9.25 18.42
N ASN A 221 -9.30 -9.14 18.24
CA ASN A 221 -10.22 -9.22 19.38
C ASN A 221 -11.06 -10.51 19.48
N LYS A 222 -11.18 -11.33 18.42
CA LYS A 222 -12.22 -12.39 18.40
C LYS A 222 -11.83 -13.73 17.76
N SER A 223 -10.64 -13.84 17.20
CA SER A 223 -10.26 -14.94 16.30
C SER A 223 -9.10 -15.80 16.81
N PHE A 224 -8.62 -15.54 18.03
CA PHE A 224 -7.50 -16.28 18.59
C PHE A 224 -7.90 -17.70 18.95
N ARG A 225 -7.24 -18.68 18.32
CA ARG A 225 -7.43 -20.10 18.58
C ARG A 225 -6.09 -20.78 18.63
N CYS A 226 -5.91 -21.72 19.55
CA CYS A 226 -4.73 -22.58 19.56
C CYS A 226 -5.14 -24.04 19.44
N LEU A 227 -4.19 -24.86 19.01
CA LEU A 227 -4.28 -26.31 19.01
C LEU A 227 -2.90 -26.86 19.35
N ALA A 228 -2.82 -27.64 20.41
CA ALA A 228 -1.65 -28.42 20.75
C ALA A 228 -1.94 -29.90 20.55
N TYR A 229 -1.28 -30.52 19.59
CA TYR A 229 -1.49 -31.95 19.35
C TYR A 229 -0.67 -32.77 20.36
N ASN A 230 -1.35 -33.67 21.07
CA ASN A 230 -0.75 -34.62 22.01
C ASN A 230 0.27 -34.02 23.01
N TRP A 231 -0.04 -32.83 23.56
CA TRP A 231 0.85 -32.10 24.49
C TRP A 231 2.25 -31.78 23.95
N SER A 232 2.38 -31.66 22.63
CA SER A 232 3.62 -31.29 21.95
C SER A 232 3.54 -29.83 21.48
N ASN A 233 3.99 -29.55 20.26
CA ASN A 233 3.97 -28.23 19.65
C ASN A 233 2.55 -27.67 19.59
N MET A 234 2.44 -26.39 19.89
CA MET A 234 1.19 -25.65 19.83
C MET A 234 1.20 -24.74 18.61
N THR A 235 0.16 -24.81 17.80
CA THR A 235 -0.07 -23.85 16.73
C THR A 235 -1.21 -22.94 17.15
N CYS A 236 -1.02 -21.63 17.03
CA CYS A 236 -2.06 -20.64 17.26
C CYS A 236 -2.37 -19.90 15.97
N TRP A 237 -3.64 -19.61 15.76
CA TRP A 237 -4.17 -18.85 14.65
C TRP A 237 -4.86 -17.60 15.16
N PHE A 238 -4.78 -16.54 14.38
CA PHE A 238 -5.49 -15.31 14.63
C PHE A 238 -5.80 -14.60 13.33
N ASP A 239 -6.92 -13.90 13.32
CA ASP A 239 -7.39 -13.12 12.17
C ASP A 239 -7.23 -11.64 12.46
N LEU A 240 -6.55 -10.94 11.56
CA LEU A 240 -6.37 -9.50 11.59
C LEU A 240 -7.67 -8.72 11.30
N GLY A 241 -8.66 -9.38 10.69
CA GLY A 241 -9.93 -8.78 10.29
C GLY A 241 -9.85 -7.87 9.05
N VAL A 242 -8.65 -7.43 8.68
CA VAL A 242 -8.37 -6.61 7.49
C VAL A 242 -7.14 -7.14 6.75
N VAL A 243 -7.13 -6.96 5.43
CA VAL A 243 -5.95 -7.22 4.59
C VAL A 243 -5.16 -5.91 4.50
N TYR A 244 -4.02 -5.85 5.17
CA TYR A 244 -3.08 -4.72 5.05
C TYR A 244 -2.36 -4.78 3.71
N ARG A 245 -2.59 -3.79 2.85
CA ARG A 245 -2.27 -3.88 1.41
C ARG A 245 -0.89 -3.31 1.07
N GLY A 246 -0.32 -2.41 1.88
CA GLY A 246 0.87 -1.64 1.51
C GLY A 246 2.24 -2.37 1.51
N TRP A 247 2.32 -3.70 1.61
CA TRP A 247 3.57 -4.41 1.93
C TRP A 247 4.73 -4.27 0.91
N ASN A 248 4.44 -4.12 -0.39
CA ASN A 248 5.45 -4.15 -1.45
C ASN A 248 5.85 -2.78 -2.00
N VAL A 249 5.39 -1.68 -1.40
CA VAL A 249 5.79 -0.34 -1.86
C VAL A 249 7.15 0.01 -1.26
N PRO A 250 8.23 0.12 -2.07
CA PRO A 250 9.55 0.47 -1.56
C PRO A 250 9.50 1.84 -0.88
N GLY A 251 10.03 1.92 0.34
CA GLY A 251 10.21 3.18 1.07
C GLY A 251 9.01 3.68 1.88
N TYR A 252 7.78 3.16 1.70
CA TYR A 252 6.60 3.85 2.26
C TYR A 252 5.60 3.02 3.08
N THR A 253 5.67 1.69 3.13
CA THR A 253 4.71 0.94 3.95
C THR A 253 5.18 -0.45 4.35
N LYS A 254 5.63 -0.59 5.59
CA LYS A 254 5.74 -1.90 6.23
C LYS A 254 4.80 -1.92 7.43
N VAL A 255 3.64 -2.55 7.27
CA VAL A 255 2.92 -3.05 8.45
C VAL A 255 3.69 -4.25 8.96
N ASP A 256 4.24 -4.13 10.16
CA ASP A 256 5.01 -5.18 10.80
C ASP A 256 4.15 -5.91 11.82
N ILE A 257 4.20 -7.24 11.79
CA ILE A 257 3.42 -8.09 12.69
C ILE A 257 4.39 -8.90 13.52
N LYS A 258 4.40 -8.56 14.79
CA LYS A 258 5.36 -9.03 15.77
C LYS A 258 4.63 -9.73 16.89
N VAL A 259 4.89 -11.02 17.05
CA VAL A 259 4.30 -11.83 18.12
C VAL A 259 5.35 -12.09 19.18
N LYS A 260 5.02 -11.75 20.43
CA LYS A 260 5.82 -12.09 21.61
C LYS A 260 5.04 -13.08 22.45
N TYR A 261 5.68 -14.11 22.99
CA TYR A 261 5.01 -15.08 23.85
C TYR A 261 5.92 -15.63 24.93
N GLY A 262 5.33 -16.03 26.06
CA GLY A 262 6.07 -16.64 27.15
C GLY A 262 5.21 -16.92 28.38
N ILE A 263 5.86 -17.33 29.46
CA ILE A 263 5.17 -17.68 30.71
C ILE A 263 4.59 -16.41 31.35
N LEU A 264 3.31 -16.47 31.72
CA LEU A 264 2.62 -15.37 32.39
C LEU A 264 3.36 -14.98 33.68
N GLY A 265 3.69 -13.70 33.83
CA GLY A 265 4.40 -13.17 35.00
C GLY A 265 5.93 -13.20 34.91
N MET A 266 6.51 -13.83 33.88
CA MET A 266 7.96 -13.77 33.64
C MET A 266 8.32 -12.63 32.67
N THR A 267 8.44 -11.42 33.20
CA THR A 267 8.91 -10.26 32.42
C THR A 267 10.37 -10.45 31.98
N GLY A 268 10.64 -10.38 30.67
CA GLY A 268 12.00 -10.41 30.11
C GLY A 268 12.43 -11.71 29.41
N LYS A 269 11.60 -12.77 29.39
CA LYS A 269 11.86 -14.03 28.66
C LYS A 269 10.78 -14.34 27.63
N LEU A 270 10.23 -13.32 26.98
CA LEU A 270 9.28 -13.53 25.89
C LEU A 270 10.07 -13.88 24.62
N GLU A 271 9.75 -15.03 24.04
CA GLU A 271 10.20 -15.38 22.70
C GLU A 271 9.52 -14.47 21.69
N GLU A 272 10.21 -14.12 20.61
CA GLU A 272 9.77 -13.13 19.63
C GLU A 272 9.81 -13.72 18.22
N GLN A 273 8.75 -13.50 17.45
CA GLN A 273 8.66 -13.95 16.07
C GLN A 273 7.99 -12.90 15.19
N TYR A 274 8.62 -12.62 14.05
CA TYR A 274 8.02 -11.84 12.97
C TYR A 274 7.21 -12.76 12.07
N ILE A 275 5.96 -12.39 11.79
CA ILE A 275 5.07 -13.17 10.96
C ILE A 275 4.98 -12.55 9.57
N LYS A 276 5.29 -13.35 8.55
CA LYS A 276 5.03 -12.97 7.16
C LYS A 276 3.52 -12.89 6.95
N ARG A 277 3.05 -11.80 6.37
CA ARG A 277 1.64 -11.58 6.03
C ARG A 277 1.27 -12.47 4.83
N ASP A 278 0.30 -13.35 5.03
CA ASP A 278 -0.31 -14.17 3.98
C ASP A 278 -1.83 -14.19 4.21
N GLY A 279 -2.52 -13.17 3.69
CA GLY A 279 -3.93 -12.93 3.96
C GLY A 279 -4.23 -12.35 5.35
N THR A 280 -5.47 -12.52 5.81
CA THR A 280 -5.94 -12.01 7.11
C THR A 280 -5.70 -12.99 8.26
N CYS A 281 -5.74 -14.30 7.96
CA CYS A 281 -5.60 -15.36 8.94
C CYS A 281 -4.15 -15.81 9.04
N LEU A 282 -3.50 -15.49 10.14
CA LEU A 282 -2.10 -15.79 10.40
C LEU A 282 -1.97 -16.93 11.39
N LYS A 283 -0.82 -17.62 11.32
CA LYS A 283 -0.50 -18.72 12.23
C LYS A 283 0.91 -18.62 12.80
N ILE A 284 1.07 -19.03 14.05
CA ILE A 284 2.35 -19.16 14.74
C ILE A 284 2.50 -20.56 15.33
N SER A 285 3.72 -21.11 15.28
CA SER A 285 4.02 -22.42 15.87
C SER A 285 4.99 -22.26 17.02
N ILE A 286 4.55 -22.65 18.22
CA ILE A 286 5.29 -22.58 19.47
C ILE A 286 5.86 -23.97 19.76
N ARG A 287 7.20 -24.07 19.78
CA ARG A 287 7.94 -25.33 19.96
C ARG A 287 8.59 -25.40 21.33
N ASN A 288 7.79 -25.50 22.39
CA ASN A 288 8.34 -25.67 23.73
C ASN A 288 7.33 -26.33 24.68
N ASN A 289 7.60 -27.59 25.03
CA ASN A 289 6.74 -28.40 25.88
C ASN A 289 6.57 -27.81 27.30
N LYS A 290 7.48 -26.93 27.76
CA LYS A 290 7.37 -26.28 29.07
C LYS A 290 6.13 -25.39 29.18
N PHE A 291 5.65 -24.85 28.07
CA PHE A 291 4.42 -24.03 28.06
C PHE A 291 3.16 -24.87 28.32
N MET A 292 3.18 -26.18 28.06
CA MET A 292 1.99 -27.04 28.17
C MET A 292 1.42 -27.19 29.59
N LEU A 293 2.17 -26.78 30.61
CA LEU A 293 1.80 -26.96 32.01
C LEU A 293 1.56 -25.65 32.76
N ILE A 294 1.75 -24.50 32.10
CA ILE A 294 1.78 -23.19 32.75
C ILE A 294 0.96 -22.19 31.93
N ASN A 295 0.35 -21.21 32.59
CA ASN A 295 -0.34 -20.12 31.89
C ASN A 295 0.64 -19.32 31.01
N VAL A 296 0.23 -19.06 29.77
CA VAL A 296 1.01 -18.37 28.75
C VAL A 296 0.38 -17.00 28.47
N GLN A 297 1.23 -16.01 28.22
CA GLN A 297 0.84 -14.74 27.63
C GLN A 297 1.37 -14.67 26.19
N MET A 298 0.53 -14.22 25.27
CA MET A 298 0.89 -13.90 23.89
C MET A 298 0.47 -12.47 23.57
N ASP A 299 1.43 -11.67 23.12
CA ASP A 299 1.24 -10.29 22.69
C ASP A 299 1.40 -10.24 21.17
N ILE A 300 0.37 -9.80 20.46
CA ILE A 300 0.38 -9.60 19.02
C ILE A 300 0.44 -8.09 18.78
N ASN A 301 1.60 -7.61 18.34
CA ASN A 301 1.83 -6.21 18.02
C ASN A 301 1.78 -6.00 16.50
N ILE A 302 0.89 -5.12 16.06
CA ILE A 302 0.75 -4.70 14.66
C ILE A 302 1.22 -3.25 14.59
N THR A 303 2.30 -2.98 13.88
CA THR A 303 2.88 -1.65 13.76
C THR A 303 2.76 -1.16 12.33
N ASN A 304 2.27 0.05 12.12
CA ASN A 304 2.43 0.77 10.86
C ASN A 304 3.71 1.63 10.97
N GLU A 305 4.76 1.25 10.26
CA GLU A 305 6.05 1.93 10.34
C GLU A 305 6.02 3.36 9.75
N ALA A 306 5.12 3.65 8.81
CA ALA A 306 5.02 4.96 8.16
C ALA A 306 4.53 6.04 9.13
N ARG A 307 3.50 5.72 9.93
CA ARG A 307 2.94 6.63 10.95
C ARG A 307 3.47 6.38 12.35
N LYS A 308 4.27 5.33 12.55
CA LYS A 308 4.77 4.87 13.87
C LYS A 308 3.64 4.63 14.87
N VAL A 309 2.48 4.20 14.38
CA VAL A 309 1.32 3.83 15.20
C VAL A 309 1.32 2.31 15.34
N SER A 310 1.05 1.82 16.53
CA SER A 310 0.95 0.39 16.79
C SER A 310 -0.27 0.04 17.62
N ASN A 311 -0.70 -1.21 17.52
CA ASN A 311 -1.75 -1.78 18.33
C ASN A 311 -1.32 -3.14 18.85
N ILE A 312 -1.51 -3.38 20.15
CA ILE A 312 -1.09 -4.59 20.83
C ILE A 312 -2.32 -5.31 21.36
N SER A 313 -2.49 -6.56 20.95
CA SER A 313 -3.52 -7.48 21.48
C SER A 313 -2.88 -8.50 22.39
N ILE A 314 -3.38 -8.63 23.62
CA ILE A 314 -2.80 -9.50 24.65
C ILE A 314 -3.76 -10.65 24.93
N PHE A 315 -3.27 -11.88 24.76
CA PHE A 315 -3.98 -13.11 25.05
C PHE A 315 -3.33 -13.82 26.23
N LYS A 316 -4.14 -14.21 27.21
CA LYS A 316 -3.71 -15.00 28.36
C LYS A 316 -4.52 -16.28 28.37
N PHE A 317 -3.85 -17.42 28.37
CA PHE A 317 -4.52 -18.70 28.26
C PHE A 317 -3.71 -19.85 28.87
N ASN A 318 -4.40 -20.95 29.18
CA ASN A 318 -3.78 -22.20 29.60
C ASN A 318 -3.71 -23.15 28.39
N PRO A 319 -2.51 -23.55 27.92
CA PRO A 319 -2.39 -24.44 26.76
C PRO A 319 -3.10 -25.79 26.92
N ARG A 320 -3.38 -26.24 28.15
CA ARG A 320 -4.13 -27.48 28.42
C ARG A 320 -5.54 -27.46 27.84
N ASP A 321 -6.16 -26.29 27.75
CA ASP A 321 -7.52 -26.12 27.24
C ASP A 321 -7.61 -26.28 25.72
N PHE A 322 -6.46 -26.26 25.05
CA PHE A 322 -6.34 -26.34 23.58
C PHE A 322 -5.71 -27.66 23.10
N VAL A 323 -5.61 -28.66 23.99
CA VAL A 323 -5.00 -29.94 23.64
C VAL A 323 -5.98 -30.82 22.88
N LYS A 324 -5.54 -31.32 21.73
CA LYS A 324 -6.15 -32.46 21.06
C LYS A 324 -5.27 -33.69 21.30
N PRO A 325 -5.71 -34.66 22.12
CA PRO A 325 -4.97 -35.89 22.34
C PRO A 325 -4.76 -36.67 21.04
N ALA A 326 -3.73 -37.51 21.01
CA ALA A 326 -3.58 -38.50 19.95
C ALA A 326 -4.75 -39.51 20.00
N PRO A 327 -5.11 -40.14 18.87
CA PRO A 327 -6.05 -41.24 18.91
C PRO A 327 -5.50 -42.38 19.78
N ILE A 328 -6.42 -43.17 20.36
CA ILE A 328 -6.05 -44.43 20.99
C ILE A 328 -5.62 -45.42 19.92
N GLU A 329 -4.68 -46.29 20.27
CA GLU A 329 -4.11 -47.30 19.40
C GLU A 329 -4.32 -48.68 20.03
N ASN A 330 -4.30 -49.73 19.20
CA ASN A 330 -4.33 -51.12 19.65
C ASN A 330 -5.51 -51.44 20.58
N LEU A 331 -6.71 -50.94 20.26
CA LEU A 331 -7.92 -51.30 21.00
C LEU A 331 -8.17 -52.81 20.84
N LYS A 332 -8.09 -53.53 21.95
CA LYS A 332 -8.36 -54.96 22.06
C LYS A 332 -9.54 -55.17 22.99
N TYR A 333 -10.39 -56.12 22.64
CA TYR A 333 -11.38 -56.64 23.56
C TYR A 333 -10.96 -58.03 24.02
N ILE A 334 -11.16 -58.31 25.30
CA ILE A 334 -10.92 -59.60 25.91
C ILE A 334 -12.23 -59.99 26.58
N GLU A 335 -12.84 -61.07 26.10
CA GLU A 335 -14.02 -61.63 26.74
C GLU A 335 -13.63 -62.15 28.12
N LYS A 336 -14.25 -61.63 29.18
CA LYS A 336 -14.03 -62.12 30.54
C LYS A 336 -15.03 -63.21 30.90
N ASN A 337 -16.29 -62.98 30.55
CA ASN A 337 -17.42 -63.90 30.72
C ASN A 337 -18.61 -63.43 29.84
N SER A 338 -19.74 -64.13 29.94
CA SER A 338 -20.95 -63.85 29.14
C SER A 338 -21.61 -62.48 29.37
N THR A 339 -21.17 -61.70 30.37
CA THR A 339 -21.76 -60.37 30.70
C THR A 339 -20.74 -59.24 30.72
N ALA A 340 -19.44 -59.52 30.54
CA ALA A 340 -18.38 -58.54 30.71
C ALA A 340 -17.29 -58.67 29.63
N ILE A 341 -17.01 -57.54 29.01
CA ILE A 341 -15.91 -57.36 28.06
C ILE A 341 -14.87 -56.46 28.72
N LYS A 342 -13.60 -56.86 28.70
CA LYS A 342 -12.48 -55.99 29.05
C LYS A 342 -11.98 -55.30 27.79
N LEU A 343 -11.94 -53.98 27.81
CA LEU A 343 -11.31 -53.19 26.75
C LEU A 343 -9.91 -52.78 27.22
N GLU A 344 -8.92 -53.02 26.37
CA GLU A 344 -7.54 -52.60 26.57
C GLU A 344 -7.11 -51.75 25.38
N TRP A 345 -6.48 -50.61 25.63
CA TRP A 345 -5.96 -49.74 24.58
C TRP A 345 -4.66 -49.10 25.02
N TYR A 346 -3.91 -48.63 24.04
CA TYR A 346 -2.69 -47.86 24.23
C TYR A 346 -2.91 -46.39 23.85
N HIS A 347 -2.20 -45.49 24.51
CA HIS A 347 -2.13 -44.09 24.10
C HIS A 347 -0.68 -43.61 24.25
N SER A 348 -0.16 -42.98 23.21
CA SER A 348 1.26 -42.61 23.08
C SER A 348 1.82 -41.76 24.23
N ASN A 349 1.01 -40.88 24.82
CA ASN A 349 1.40 -40.11 25.99
C ASN A 349 0.68 -40.63 27.25
N SER A 350 1.38 -41.31 28.16
CA SER A 350 0.79 -41.86 29.39
C SER A 350 0.75 -40.87 30.58
N GLN A 351 1.59 -39.84 30.55
CA GLN A 351 1.82 -38.94 31.70
C GLN A 351 0.71 -37.92 31.93
N MET A 352 -0.09 -37.65 30.91
CA MET A 352 -1.15 -36.64 30.99
C MET A 352 -2.50 -37.26 31.36
N SER A 353 -3.26 -36.57 32.22
CA SER A 353 -4.63 -36.98 32.55
C SER A 353 -5.53 -36.90 31.32
N LYS A 354 -6.39 -37.91 31.14
CA LYS A 354 -7.27 -38.05 29.98
C LYS A 354 -8.67 -38.42 30.43
N LYS A 355 -9.65 -37.98 29.65
CA LYS A 355 -11.03 -38.46 29.72
C LYS A 355 -11.30 -39.24 28.44
N PHE A 356 -11.70 -40.49 28.60
CA PHE A 356 -12.12 -41.35 27.49
C PHE A 356 -13.64 -41.37 27.45
N ARG A 357 -14.22 -41.41 26.25
CA ARG A 357 -15.64 -41.67 26.03
C ARG A 357 -15.73 -43.01 25.31
N ILE A 358 -16.50 -43.94 25.86
CA ILE A 358 -16.65 -45.27 25.27
C ILE A 358 -18.06 -45.34 24.66
N GLN A 359 -18.11 -45.69 23.38
CA GLN A 359 -19.35 -45.92 22.67
C GLN A 359 -19.36 -47.36 22.17
N TYR A 360 -20.46 -48.07 22.41
CA TYR A 360 -20.67 -49.41 21.88
C TYR A 360 -22.04 -49.50 21.23
N SER A 361 -22.19 -50.46 20.33
CA SER A 361 -23.45 -50.80 19.68
C SER A 361 -23.55 -52.31 19.58
N SER A 362 -24.77 -52.83 19.61
CA SER A 362 -25.08 -54.26 19.53
C SER A 362 -26.14 -54.48 18.46
N GLU A 363 -26.20 -55.66 17.86
CA GLU A 363 -27.31 -56.04 16.97
C GLU A 363 -28.67 -55.97 17.71
N TYR A 364 -28.65 -56.16 19.04
CA TYR A 364 -29.81 -56.06 19.91
C TYR A 364 -30.09 -54.62 20.41
N ASP A 365 -29.16 -53.69 20.23
CA ASP A 365 -29.33 -52.25 20.49
C ASP A 365 -28.58 -51.42 19.42
N PRO A 366 -29.16 -51.28 18.23
CA PRO A 366 -28.49 -50.68 17.07
C PRO A 366 -28.36 -49.15 17.17
N LYS A 367 -29.07 -48.52 18.12
CA LYS A 367 -28.97 -47.06 18.34
C LYS A 367 -27.72 -46.68 19.14
N GLY A 368 -27.05 -47.67 19.73
CA GLY A 368 -25.83 -47.50 20.51
C GLY A 368 -26.09 -46.83 21.85
N SER A 369 -25.34 -47.26 22.85
CA SER A 369 -25.42 -46.74 24.21
C SER A 369 -24.10 -46.06 24.57
N TRP A 370 -24.20 -44.93 25.30
CA TRP A 370 -23.06 -44.12 25.72
C TRP A 370 -22.70 -44.44 27.18
N MET A 371 -21.41 -44.62 27.47
CA MET A 371 -20.88 -44.73 28.84
C MET A 371 -19.77 -43.71 29.10
#